data_AF-A0A4V1X869-F1
#
_entry.id   AF-A0A4V1X869-F1
#
_cell.length_a   1.000
_cell.length_b   1.000
_cell.length_c   1.000
_cell.angle_alpha   90.00
_cell.angle_beta   90.00
_cell.angle_gamma   90.00
#
_symmetry.space_group_name_H-M   'P 1'
#
loop_
_entity.id
_entity.type
_entity.pdbx_description
1 polymer ?
#
loop_
_entity_poly.entity_id
_entity_poly.type
_entity_poly.pdbx_seq_one_letter_code
_entity_poly.pdbx_strand_id
1 'polypeptide(L)'
;MRLHTFILLFFSILPIGLALQLAPIRSRPWIPSDLCPTSITAKIIANSCADDICVPDYFDFTTLESVHSALLTCLDLSSLDLSIDGFCSTWPDRRDLPFNHLGGERYVDLKVLKLDRYSWDWRSDKDVWTGPECCLRGKLDCFMDTLYWFYKGHWKSWLKWRKQPKAQREKTNVELWLDAMDWTAIEELSVESVPDSVRKVLSQSRALRMLKTTDIELITNLPKNTLTHLSFCNSFHMRDYLPDILNHQGESSQSLELR
;
A
#
# COMPACT_ATOMS: atom_id res chain seq x y z
N MET A 1 -90.22 8.51 8.29
CA MET A 1 -89.23 9.10 9.22
C MET A 1 -88.40 7.99 9.84
N ARG A 2 -87.15 7.84 9.38
CA ARG A 2 -85.92 7.62 10.17
C ARG A 2 -84.83 7.16 9.21
N LEU A 3 -83.87 8.06 9.00
CA LEU A 3 -82.63 7.89 8.26
C LEU A 3 -81.90 6.61 8.71
N HIS A 4 -81.42 5.81 7.76
CA HIS A 4 -80.29 4.92 7.99
C HIS A 4 -79.14 5.42 7.11
N THR A 5 -78.21 6.08 7.80
CA THR A 5 -77.00 6.69 7.28
C THR A 5 -76.03 5.60 6.84
N PHE A 6 -75.68 5.60 5.56
CA PHE A 6 -74.57 4.82 5.00
C PHE A 6 -73.25 5.37 5.55
N ILE A 7 -72.47 4.55 6.25
CA ILE A 7 -71.06 4.83 6.56
C ILE A 7 -70.23 4.00 5.58
N LEU A 8 -69.74 4.64 4.52
CA LEU A 8 -68.70 4.10 3.65
C LEU A 8 -67.34 4.38 4.33
N LEU A 9 -66.73 3.34 4.89
CA LEU A 9 -65.34 3.38 5.36
C LEU A 9 -64.41 3.37 4.14
N PHE A 10 -63.96 4.56 3.73
CA PHE A 10 -62.80 4.70 2.85
C PHE A 10 -61.54 4.31 3.64
N PHE A 11 -61.01 3.11 3.40
CA PHE A 11 -59.64 2.77 3.79
C PHE A 11 -58.70 3.53 2.86
N SER A 12 -58.22 4.68 3.32
CA SER A 12 -57.06 5.37 2.75
C SER A 12 -55.82 4.52 3.01
N ILE A 13 -55.43 3.72 2.02
CA ILE A 13 -54.15 3.02 2.00
C ILE A 13 -53.08 4.09 1.79
N LEU A 14 -52.51 4.59 2.89
CA LEU A 14 -51.27 5.36 2.86
C LEU A 14 -50.19 4.46 2.25
N PRO A 15 -49.50 4.85 1.16
CA PRO A 15 -48.27 4.18 0.82
C PRO A 15 -47.26 4.53 1.91
N ILE A 16 -47.00 3.56 2.79
CA ILE A 16 -45.81 3.57 3.64
C ILE A 16 -44.64 3.49 2.67
N GLY A 17 -44.18 4.65 2.20
CA GLY A 17 -42.88 4.81 1.59
C GLY A 17 -41.88 4.39 2.63
N LEU A 18 -41.48 3.13 2.59
CA LEU A 18 -40.37 2.59 3.34
C LEU A 18 -39.12 3.29 2.81
N ALA A 19 -38.86 4.50 3.33
CA ALA A 19 -37.54 5.07 3.29
C ALA A 19 -36.67 4.10 4.10
N LEU A 20 -36.08 3.13 3.41
CA LEU A 20 -34.83 2.52 3.83
C LEU A 20 -33.86 3.68 3.97
N GLN A 21 -33.85 4.29 5.15
CA GLN A 21 -32.67 4.96 5.66
C GLN A 21 -31.63 3.86 5.70
N LEU A 22 -30.83 3.78 4.65
CA LEU A 22 -29.56 3.09 4.65
C LEU A 22 -28.82 3.68 5.85
N ALA A 23 -28.88 2.99 7.00
CA ALA A 23 -27.93 3.20 8.06
C ALA A 23 -26.55 3.20 7.38
N PRO A 24 -25.65 4.14 7.68
CA PRO A 24 -24.34 4.16 7.07
C PRO A 24 -23.75 2.76 7.28
N ILE A 25 -23.58 2.04 6.17
CA ILE A 25 -22.93 0.73 6.19
C ILE A 25 -21.56 1.04 6.76
N ARG A 26 -21.31 0.60 8.00
CA ARG A 26 -19.95 0.60 8.54
C ARG A 26 -19.11 -0.13 7.50
N SER A 27 -18.21 0.58 6.82
CA SER A 27 -17.33 0.01 5.80
C SER A 27 -16.44 -0.99 6.50
N ARG A 28 -16.87 -2.26 6.50
CA ARG A 28 -16.00 -3.34 6.91
C ARG A 28 -14.78 -3.34 5.97
N PRO A 29 -13.60 -3.80 6.43
CA PRO A 29 -12.44 -3.94 5.56
C PRO A 29 -12.78 -4.74 4.30
N TRP A 30 -12.18 -4.33 3.18
CA TRP A 30 -12.30 -4.97 1.89
C TRP A 30 -11.80 -6.41 1.98
N ILE A 31 -12.55 -7.32 1.37
CA ILE A 31 -12.17 -8.72 1.21
C ILE A 31 -12.23 -9.11 -0.28
N PRO A 32 -11.54 -10.17 -0.71
CA PRO A 32 -11.47 -10.56 -2.13
C PRO A 32 -12.81 -10.87 -2.82
N SER A 33 -13.89 -11.08 -2.06
CA SER A 33 -15.23 -11.29 -2.62
C SER A 33 -16.00 -9.98 -2.88
N ASP A 34 -15.44 -8.84 -2.50
CA ASP A 34 -16.03 -7.53 -2.72
C ASP A 34 -15.83 -7.07 -4.16
N LEU A 35 -16.57 -6.03 -4.55
CA LEU A 35 -16.36 -5.39 -5.85
C LEU A 35 -14.95 -4.79 -5.92
N CYS A 36 -14.31 -4.92 -7.07
CA CYS A 36 -12.97 -4.42 -7.28
C CYS A 36 -12.96 -2.88 -7.32
N PRO A 37 -12.11 -2.22 -6.50
CA PRO A 37 -11.93 -0.79 -6.60
C PRO A 37 -11.05 -0.43 -7.81
N THR A 38 -11.22 0.79 -8.32
CA THR A 38 -10.32 1.38 -9.33
C THR A 38 -9.15 2.13 -8.71
N SER A 39 -9.23 2.46 -7.42
CA SER A 39 -8.19 3.13 -6.64
C SER A 39 -8.18 2.65 -5.19
N ILE A 40 -7.00 2.44 -4.63
CA ILE A 40 -6.81 2.07 -3.22
C ILE A 40 -6.15 3.24 -2.49
N THR A 41 -6.75 3.66 -1.37
CA THR A 41 -6.08 4.48 -0.37
C THR A 41 -6.01 3.69 0.93
N ALA A 42 -4.80 3.37 1.37
CA ALA A 42 -4.54 2.55 2.53
C ALA A 42 -3.56 3.25 3.47
N LYS A 43 -3.95 3.36 4.75
CA LYS A 43 -3.05 3.76 5.83
C LYS A 43 -2.87 2.59 6.79
N ILE A 44 -1.71 1.94 6.71
CA ILE A 44 -1.39 0.78 7.54
C ILE A 44 -0.69 1.27 8.80
N ILE A 45 -1.40 1.23 9.93
CA ILE A 45 -0.82 1.56 11.22
C ILE A 45 -0.31 0.26 11.85
N ALA A 46 1.00 0.06 11.78
CA ALA A 46 1.70 -1.10 12.29
C ALA A 46 2.27 -0.80 13.69
N ASN A 47 1.44 -0.51 14.69
CA ASN A 47 1.96 -0.34 16.06
C ASN A 47 1.90 -1.61 16.91
N SER A 48 2.93 -1.69 17.76
CA SER A 48 3.45 -2.86 18.47
C SER A 48 2.44 -3.55 19.36
N CYS A 49 2.43 -4.88 19.33
CA CYS A 49 2.31 -5.75 20.51
C CYS A 49 1.21 -5.46 21.56
N ALA A 50 0.18 -4.68 21.22
CA ALA A 50 -0.90 -4.27 22.09
C ALA A 50 -2.18 -4.30 21.25
N ASP A 51 -3.06 -5.21 21.60
CA ASP A 51 -4.26 -5.59 20.85
C ASP A 51 -5.32 -4.48 20.68
N ASP A 52 -5.06 -3.23 21.07
CA ASP A 52 -6.09 -2.20 21.26
C ASP A 52 -5.70 -0.79 20.70
N ILE A 53 -5.46 -0.67 19.40
CA ILE A 53 -5.61 0.64 18.73
C ILE A 53 -6.58 0.51 17.57
N CYS A 54 -7.72 1.17 17.72
CA CYS A 54 -8.71 1.34 16.67
C CYS A 54 -8.08 2.07 15.47
N VAL A 55 -7.83 1.36 14.38
CA VAL A 55 -7.65 1.98 13.06
C VAL A 55 -8.94 2.75 12.75
N PRO A 56 -8.88 4.02 12.33
CA PRO A 56 -10.09 4.76 11.98
C PRO A 56 -10.88 4.00 10.90
N ASP A 57 -12.17 3.74 11.14
CA ASP A 57 -13.11 2.98 10.27
C ASP A 57 -13.30 3.55 8.84
N TYR A 58 -12.54 4.60 8.47
CA TYR A 58 -12.64 5.30 7.19
C TYR A 58 -11.83 4.66 6.05
N PHE A 59 -10.97 3.68 6.35
CA PHE A 59 -10.16 3.01 5.33
C PHE A 59 -10.73 1.63 4.98
N ASP A 60 -11.10 1.45 3.71
CA ASP A 60 -11.51 0.13 3.19
C ASP A 60 -10.35 -0.89 3.26
N PHE A 61 -9.10 -0.42 3.23
CA PHE A 61 -7.90 -1.26 3.29
C PHE A 61 -7.12 -1.00 4.58
N THR A 62 -7.19 -1.95 5.50
CA THR A 62 -6.55 -1.86 6.82
C THR A 62 -5.33 -2.78 7.00
N THR A 63 -5.08 -3.70 6.07
CA THR A 63 -3.93 -4.62 6.12
C THR A 63 -3.16 -4.63 4.79
N LEU A 64 -1.86 -4.93 4.84
CA LEU A 64 -1.05 -5.12 3.64
C LEU A 64 -1.54 -6.32 2.81
N GLU A 65 -2.14 -7.32 3.45
CA GLU A 65 -2.71 -8.50 2.80
C GLU A 65 -3.92 -8.18 1.93
N SER A 66 -4.80 -7.28 2.37
CA SER A 66 -5.95 -6.86 1.57
C SER A 66 -5.51 -6.01 0.38
N VAL A 67 -4.55 -5.10 0.58
CA VAL A 67 -3.93 -4.32 -0.51
C VAL A 67 -3.28 -5.25 -1.54
N HIS A 68 -2.45 -6.20 -1.09
CA HIS A 68 -1.80 -7.20 -1.94
C HIS A 68 -2.80 -8.03 -2.74
N SER A 69 -3.85 -8.51 -2.07
CA SER A 69 -4.89 -9.31 -2.70
C SER A 69 -5.63 -8.52 -3.77
N ALA A 70 -5.96 -7.25 -3.50
CA ALA A 70 -6.61 -6.39 -4.50
C ALA A 70 -5.69 -6.11 -5.71
N LEU A 71 -4.40 -5.84 -5.48
CA LEU A 71 -3.42 -5.65 -6.57
C LEU A 71 -3.28 -6.88 -7.49
N LEU A 72 -3.50 -8.09 -6.96
CA LEU A 72 -3.46 -9.34 -7.73
C LEU A 72 -4.77 -9.68 -8.44
N THR A 73 -5.92 -9.25 -7.89
CA THR A 73 -7.24 -9.70 -8.34
C THR A 73 -7.99 -8.66 -9.16
N CYS A 74 -7.76 -7.37 -8.89
CA CYS A 74 -8.49 -6.27 -9.51
C CYS A 74 -7.73 -5.71 -10.72
N LEU A 75 -8.14 -6.14 -11.91
CA LEU A 75 -7.48 -5.82 -13.18
C LEU A 75 -7.69 -4.37 -13.65
N ASP A 76 -8.75 -3.71 -13.17
CA ASP A 76 -9.07 -2.31 -13.52
C ASP A 76 -8.50 -1.31 -12.51
N LEU A 77 -7.71 -1.77 -11.54
CA LEU A 77 -7.08 -0.92 -10.55
C LEU A 77 -5.96 -0.10 -11.20
N SER A 78 -5.99 1.22 -11.06
CA SER A 78 -5.01 2.12 -11.68
C SER A 78 -4.22 2.97 -10.69
N SER A 79 -4.64 2.99 -9.42
CA SER A 79 -4.08 3.89 -8.41
C SER A 79 -3.89 3.19 -7.06
N LEU A 80 -2.71 3.38 -6.47
CA LEU A 80 -2.39 2.98 -5.12
C LEU A 80 -1.80 4.16 -4.35
N ASP A 81 -2.43 4.50 -3.23
CA ASP A 81 -1.89 5.39 -2.21
C ASP A 81 -1.73 4.61 -0.91
N LEU A 82 -0.48 4.31 -0.56
CA LEU A 82 -0.11 3.47 0.57
C LEU A 82 0.81 4.25 1.52
N SER A 83 0.34 4.44 2.75
CA SER A 83 1.12 5.03 3.84
C SER A 83 1.29 4.00 4.95
N ILE A 84 2.53 3.72 5.34
CA ILE A 84 2.86 2.75 6.40
C ILE A 84 3.34 3.51 7.63
N ASP A 85 2.77 3.23 8.79
CA ASP A 85 3.06 3.92 10.05
C ASP A 85 3.30 2.89 11.16
N GLY A 86 4.56 2.52 11.39
CA GLY A 86 4.97 1.59 12.45
C GLY A 86 5.73 0.35 11.97
N PHE A 87 6.05 -0.56 12.91
CA PHE A 87 6.86 -1.76 12.69
C PHE A 87 6.13 -3.03 13.16
N CYS A 88 5.35 -3.68 12.29
CA CYS A 88 4.73 -4.97 12.60
C CYS A 88 4.63 -5.81 11.32
N SER A 89 5.63 -6.64 11.05
CA SER A 89 5.49 -7.75 10.10
C SER A 89 5.40 -9.06 10.88
N THR A 90 4.38 -9.86 10.58
CA THR A 90 4.25 -11.22 11.11
C THR A 90 5.35 -12.09 10.50
N TRP A 91 6.17 -12.79 11.27
CA TRP A 91 7.34 -13.47 10.66
C TRP A 91 6.97 -14.71 9.81
N PRO A 92 7.66 -15.02 8.68
CA PRO A 92 8.74 -14.32 7.97
C PRO A 92 8.21 -13.34 6.92
N ASP A 93 7.18 -12.57 7.26
CA ASP A 93 6.64 -11.55 6.36
C ASP A 93 7.62 -10.38 6.29
N ARG A 94 7.65 -9.79 5.11
CA ARG A 94 8.44 -8.59 4.83
C ARG A 94 7.78 -7.43 5.59
N ARG A 95 8.55 -6.38 5.91
CA ARG A 95 8.00 -5.16 6.54
C ARG A 95 6.88 -4.49 5.72
N ASP A 96 6.72 -4.89 4.46
CA ASP A 96 5.78 -4.34 3.51
C ASP A 96 4.94 -5.45 2.83
N LEU A 97 4.46 -5.21 1.59
CA LEU A 97 3.53 -6.11 0.88
C LEU A 97 3.93 -7.61 0.94
N PRO A 98 2.98 -8.51 1.25
CA PRO A 98 3.21 -9.94 1.42
C PRO A 98 3.36 -10.67 0.07
N PHE A 99 4.39 -10.31 -0.70
CA PHE A 99 4.71 -10.99 -1.94
C PHE A 99 4.85 -12.50 -1.74
N ASN A 100 4.23 -13.25 -2.65
CA ASN A 100 4.31 -14.68 -2.67
C ASN A 100 5.76 -15.11 -2.77
N HIS A 101 6.09 -15.92 -1.78
CA HIS A 101 7.32 -16.62 -1.61
C HIS A 101 7.77 -17.40 -2.86
N LEU A 102 6.86 -17.95 -3.67
CA LEU A 102 7.22 -18.66 -4.90
C LEU A 102 7.62 -17.71 -6.06
N GLY A 103 7.43 -16.40 -5.89
CA GLY A 103 7.57 -15.43 -6.97
C GLY A 103 6.51 -15.59 -8.05
N GLY A 104 6.68 -14.86 -9.15
CA GLY A 104 5.79 -14.93 -10.31
C GLY A 104 4.45 -14.21 -10.14
N GLU A 105 4.28 -13.48 -9.05
CA GLU A 105 3.18 -12.53 -8.92
C GLU A 105 3.39 -11.36 -9.86
N ARG A 106 2.30 -10.93 -10.48
CA ARG A 106 2.26 -9.75 -11.33
C ARG A 106 1.02 -8.95 -10.98
N TYR A 107 1.23 -7.71 -10.60
CA TYR A 107 0.17 -6.72 -10.40
C TYR A 107 -0.24 -6.13 -11.75
N VAL A 108 -1.37 -5.45 -11.72
CA VAL A 108 -1.74 -4.53 -12.79
C VAL A 108 -0.74 -3.38 -12.90
N ASP A 109 -0.53 -2.88 -14.11
CA ASP A 109 0.33 -1.73 -14.35
C ASP A 109 -0.36 -0.46 -13.84
N LEU A 110 0.07 0.00 -12.66
CA LEU A 110 -0.47 1.18 -12.01
C LEU A 110 -0.04 2.46 -12.73
N LYS A 111 -0.99 3.40 -12.84
CA LYS A 111 -0.73 4.76 -13.34
C LYS A 111 -0.34 5.70 -12.22
N VAL A 112 -0.90 5.52 -11.04
CA VAL A 112 -0.66 6.36 -9.86
C VAL A 112 -0.11 5.51 -8.74
N LEU A 113 1.07 5.86 -8.24
CA LEU A 113 1.72 5.18 -7.13
C LEU A 113 2.19 6.20 -6.09
N LYS A 114 1.63 6.13 -4.89
CA LYS A 114 2.03 6.96 -3.75
C LYS A 114 2.46 6.04 -2.63
N LEU A 115 3.72 6.14 -2.24
CA LEU A 115 4.35 5.32 -1.22
C LEU A 115 4.96 6.25 -0.17
N ASP A 116 4.37 6.23 1.01
CA ASP A 116 4.81 7.01 2.17
C ASP A 116 5.36 6.08 3.24
N ARG A 117 6.62 6.34 3.65
CA ARG A 117 7.39 5.55 4.63
C ARG A 117 7.58 4.06 4.27
N TYR A 118 7.60 3.73 2.98
CA TYR A 118 7.82 2.36 2.48
C TYR A 118 9.28 1.90 2.63
N SER A 119 9.52 0.64 3.02
CA SER A 119 10.89 0.13 3.24
C SER A 119 11.46 -0.63 2.04
N TRP A 120 12.35 0.02 1.29
CA TRP A 120 12.93 -0.56 0.07
C TRP A 120 13.91 -1.73 0.28
N ASP A 121 14.83 -1.55 1.23
CA ASP A 121 16.01 -2.42 1.39
C ASP A 121 15.79 -3.65 2.26
N TRP A 122 14.57 -3.78 2.81
CA TRP A 122 14.25 -4.90 3.67
C TRP A 122 14.36 -6.23 2.93
N ARG A 123 14.99 -7.21 3.56
CA ARG A 123 15.11 -8.57 3.04
C ARG A 123 14.67 -9.57 4.09
N SER A 124 13.86 -10.54 3.67
CA SER A 124 13.36 -11.59 4.55
C SER A 124 14.44 -12.54 5.08
N ASP A 125 15.59 -12.64 4.41
CA ASP A 125 16.68 -13.56 4.76
C ASP A 125 17.57 -13.07 5.91
N LYS A 126 17.61 -11.75 6.15
CA LYS A 126 18.41 -11.13 7.23
C LYS A 126 17.78 -11.34 8.61
N ASP A 127 16.46 -11.40 8.67
CA ASP A 127 15.70 -11.54 9.92
C ASP A 127 15.11 -12.93 10.08
N VAL A 128 15.73 -13.94 9.46
CA VAL A 128 15.26 -15.32 9.58
C VAL A 128 15.37 -15.72 11.04
N TRP A 129 14.24 -16.08 11.67
CA TRP A 129 14.21 -16.74 12.96
C TRP A 129 15.17 -17.94 12.93
N THR A 130 16.31 -17.78 13.59
CA THR A 130 17.35 -18.80 13.74
C THR A 130 17.08 -19.72 14.93
N GLY A 131 15.88 -19.64 15.51
CA GLY A 131 15.59 -20.12 16.85
C GLY A 131 15.55 -18.97 17.85
N PRO A 132 15.03 -19.19 19.07
CA PRO A 132 15.14 -18.20 20.12
C PRO A 132 16.62 -18.00 20.46
N GLU A 133 17.09 -16.77 20.59
CA GLU A 133 18.45 -16.45 21.01
C GLU A 133 18.62 -16.73 22.52
N CYS A 134 18.65 -18.02 22.86
CA CYS A 134 18.59 -18.50 24.24
C CYS A 134 19.80 -18.16 25.09
N CYS A 135 20.87 -17.72 24.46
CA CYS A 135 22.10 -17.36 25.16
C CYS A 135 21.97 -16.07 25.98
N LEU A 136 20.99 -15.20 25.70
CA LEU A 136 20.89 -13.87 26.31
C LEU A 136 19.65 -13.63 27.20
N ARG A 137 18.54 -14.37 27.00
CA ARG A 137 17.26 -14.16 27.71
C ARG A 137 16.83 -15.28 28.67
N GLY A 138 17.57 -16.38 28.74
CA GLY A 138 17.24 -17.51 29.63
C GLY A 138 16.19 -18.48 29.06
N LYS A 139 15.99 -19.61 29.74
CA LYS A 139 15.27 -20.78 29.19
C LYS A 139 13.75 -20.60 29.09
N LEU A 140 13.13 -19.83 29.98
CA LEU A 140 11.68 -19.63 30.00
C LEU A 140 11.23 -18.75 28.82
N ASP A 141 11.96 -17.66 28.58
CA ASP A 141 11.71 -16.75 27.46
C ASP A 141 11.82 -17.48 26.12
N CYS A 142 12.84 -18.33 25.96
CA CYS A 142 12.95 -19.18 24.76
C CYS A 142 11.76 -20.09 24.52
N PHE A 143 11.27 -20.70 25.60
CA PHE A 143 10.13 -21.59 25.52
C PHE A 143 8.87 -20.82 25.13
N MET A 144 8.66 -19.63 25.72
CA MET A 144 7.54 -18.76 25.39
C MET A 144 7.61 -18.23 23.95
N ASP A 145 8.78 -17.79 23.49
CA ASP A 145 8.99 -17.34 22.10
C ASP A 145 8.72 -18.47 21.10
N THR A 146 9.18 -19.69 21.41
CA THR A 146 8.92 -20.87 20.58
C THR A 146 7.43 -21.21 20.56
N LEU A 147 6.77 -21.24 21.72
CA LEU A 147 5.33 -21.48 21.80
C LEU A 147 4.53 -20.41 21.05
N TYR A 148 4.89 -19.14 21.20
CA TYR A 148 4.28 -18.03 20.50
C TYR A 148 4.43 -18.19 18.97
N TRP A 149 5.62 -18.56 18.52
CA TRP A 149 5.92 -18.83 17.11
C TRP A 149 5.07 -19.97 16.53
N PHE A 150 4.89 -21.05 17.30
CA PHE A 150 4.00 -22.14 16.92
C PHE A 150 2.52 -21.74 16.94
N TYR A 151 2.08 -21.08 18.01
CA TYR A 151 0.70 -20.68 18.25
C TYR A 151 0.19 -19.72 17.18
N LYS A 152 0.99 -18.70 16.83
CA LYS A 152 0.66 -17.75 15.76
C LYS A 152 0.80 -18.34 14.36
N GLY A 153 1.30 -19.57 14.22
CA GLY A 153 1.41 -20.26 12.94
C GLY A 153 2.56 -19.79 12.05
N HIS A 154 3.48 -18.98 12.57
CA HIS A 154 4.66 -18.46 11.85
C HIS A 154 5.53 -19.58 11.25
N TRP A 155 5.52 -20.76 11.87
CA TRP A 155 6.20 -21.95 11.37
C TRP A 155 5.74 -22.39 9.98
N LYS A 156 4.47 -22.18 9.63
CA LYS A 156 3.93 -22.53 8.30
C LYS A 156 4.51 -21.60 7.25
N SER A 157 4.51 -20.30 7.52
CA SER A 157 5.07 -19.29 6.64
C SER A 157 6.58 -19.45 6.51
N TRP A 158 7.28 -19.79 7.59
CA TRP A 158 8.70 -20.19 7.54
C TRP A 158 8.97 -21.38 6.64
N LEU A 159 8.18 -22.44 6.77
CA LEU A 159 8.37 -23.64 5.96
C LEU A 159 8.15 -23.32 4.48
N LYS A 160 7.17 -22.49 4.16
CA LYS A 160 6.94 -21.98 2.80
C LYS A 160 8.13 -21.15 2.32
N TRP A 161 8.63 -20.24 3.15
CA TRP A 161 9.81 -19.43 2.86
C TRP A 161 11.06 -20.30 2.63
N ARG A 162 11.34 -21.28 3.50
CA ARG A 162 12.50 -22.18 3.39
C ARG A 162 12.53 -23.00 2.11
N LYS A 163 11.36 -23.33 1.53
CA LYS A 163 11.26 -24.10 0.29
C LYS A 163 11.63 -23.31 -0.96
N GLN A 164 11.78 -21.98 -0.85
CA GLN A 164 12.10 -21.14 -1.99
C GLN A 164 13.54 -21.30 -2.47
N PRO A 165 13.79 -21.04 -3.77
CA PRO A 165 15.14 -20.82 -4.28
C PRO A 165 15.85 -19.70 -3.49
N LYS A 166 17.16 -19.87 -3.26
CA LYS A 166 17.98 -18.88 -2.54
C LYS A 166 17.83 -17.46 -3.15
N ALA A 167 17.85 -17.37 -4.48
CA ALA A 167 17.70 -16.10 -5.19
C ALA A 167 16.40 -15.35 -4.86
N GLN A 168 15.29 -16.04 -4.61
CA GLN A 168 14.01 -15.41 -4.28
C GLN A 168 13.96 -14.93 -2.82
N ARG A 169 14.64 -15.64 -1.91
CA ARG A 169 14.69 -15.29 -0.48
C ARG A 169 15.51 -14.05 -0.20
N GLU A 170 16.58 -13.86 -0.99
CA GLU A 170 17.53 -12.76 -0.87
C GLU A 170 17.04 -11.47 -1.53
N LYS A 171 15.91 -11.51 -2.25
CA LYS A 171 15.35 -10.32 -2.89
C LYS A 171 14.94 -9.27 -1.88
N THR A 172 15.27 -8.01 -2.15
CA THR A 172 14.75 -6.84 -1.44
C THR A 172 13.29 -6.57 -1.82
N ASN A 173 12.61 -5.70 -1.07
CA ASN A 173 11.25 -5.28 -1.44
C ASN A 173 11.24 -4.52 -2.76
N VAL A 174 12.28 -3.73 -3.06
CA VAL A 174 12.40 -3.06 -4.36
C VAL A 174 12.51 -4.06 -5.52
N GLU A 175 13.28 -5.13 -5.39
CA GLU A 175 13.40 -6.15 -6.44
C GLU A 175 12.07 -6.84 -6.70
N LEU A 176 11.27 -7.06 -5.65
CA LEU A 176 9.94 -7.64 -5.79
C LEU A 176 8.94 -6.69 -6.48
N TRP A 177 8.99 -5.40 -6.16
CA TRP A 177 8.20 -4.41 -6.90
C TRP A 177 8.56 -4.34 -8.38
N LEU A 178 9.86 -4.43 -8.70
CA LEU A 178 10.34 -4.43 -10.08
C LEU A 178 9.94 -5.69 -10.84
N ASP A 179 9.83 -6.83 -10.15
CA ASP A 179 9.31 -8.07 -10.74
C ASP A 179 7.79 -8.03 -10.94
N ALA A 180 7.07 -7.40 -10.01
CA ALA A 180 5.61 -7.48 -9.93
C ALA A 180 4.88 -6.52 -10.87
N MET A 181 5.46 -5.39 -11.28
CA MET A 181 4.77 -4.44 -12.16
C MET A 181 5.71 -3.68 -13.09
N ASP A 182 5.16 -3.11 -14.16
CA ASP A 182 5.90 -2.20 -15.03
C ASP A 182 5.91 -0.77 -14.45
N TRP A 183 7.08 -0.36 -13.93
CA TRP A 183 7.30 0.99 -13.42
C TRP A 183 7.31 2.06 -14.50
N THR A 184 7.48 1.69 -15.77
CA THR A 184 7.46 2.66 -16.88
C THR A 184 6.06 3.13 -17.22
N ALA A 185 5.02 2.43 -16.76
CA ALA A 185 3.62 2.80 -16.94
C ALA A 185 3.13 3.90 -15.96
N ILE A 186 3.92 4.20 -14.91
CA ILE A 186 3.56 5.17 -13.89
C ILE A 186 3.52 6.59 -14.48
N GLU A 187 2.37 7.24 -14.35
CA GLU A 187 2.09 8.62 -14.77
C GLU A 187 2.25 9.60 -13.59
N GLU A 188 1.91 9.19 -12.36
CA GLU A 188 2.06 9.96 -11.11
C GLU A 188 2.79 9.14 -10.04
N LEU A 189 3.90 9.66 -9.53
CA LEU A 189 4.69 9.04 -8.47
C LEU A 189 4.83 9.99 -7.27
N SER A 190 4.50 9.52 -6.07
CA SER A 190 4.81 10.20 -4.81
C SER A 190 5.63 9.29 -3.91
N VAL A 191 6.88 9.66 -3.65
CA VAL A 191 7.81 8.84 -2.87
C VAL A 191 8.90 9.72 -2.26
N GLU A 192 9.32 9.46 -1.03
CA GLU A 192 10.42 10.21 -0.40
C GLU A 192 11.73 10.07 -1.21
N SER A 193 12.15 8.83 -1.45
CA SER A 193 13.30 8.47 -2.28
C SER A 193 13.13 7.07 -2.86
N VAL A 194 13.87 6.77 -3.94
CA VAL A 194 13.86 5.44 -4.56
C VAL A 194 15.28 4.87 -4.67
N PRO A 195 15.44 3.54 -4.62
CA PRO A 195 16.72 2.92 -4.91
C PRO A 195 17.16 3.11 -6.36
N ASP A 196 18.46 2.99 -6.62
CA ASP A 196 19.06 3.16 -7.96
C ASP A 196 18.46 2.23 -9.02
N SER A 197 18.01 1.04 -8.63
CA SER A 197 17.37 0.09 -9.53
C SER A 197 16.05 0.65 -10.11
N VAL A 198 15.21 1.24 -9.27
CA VAL A 198 13.98 1.91 -9.68
C VAL A 198 14.29 3.19 -10.46
N ARG A 199 15.24 3.99 -9.98
CA ARG A 199 15.72 5.20 -10.66
C ARG A 199 16.13 4.91 -12.10
N LYS A 200 16.85 3.81 -12.32
CA LYS A 200 17.28 3.35 -13.64
C LYS A 200 16.11 2.98 -14.54
N VAL A 201 15.07 2.31 -14.03
CA VAL A 201 13.87 2.01 -14.83
C VAL A 201 13.11 3.29 -15.16
N LEU A 202 12.92 4.17 -14.17
CA LEU A 202 12.22 5.44 -14.36
C LEU A 202 12.96 6.39 -15.31
N SER A 203 14.29 6.31 -15.42
CA SER A 203 15.07 7.07 -16.41
C SER A 203 14.68 6.79 -17.86
N GLN A 204 13.99 5.67 -18.10
CA GLN A 204 13.48 5.28 -19.42
C GLN A 204 11.99 5.59 -19.57
N SER A 205 11.30 5.92 -18.48
CA SER A 205 9.87 6.22 -18.48
C SER A 205 9.60 7.55 -19.18
N ARG A 206 8.72 7.49 -20.18
CA ARG A 206 8.13 8.67 -20.80
C ARG A 206 6.70 8.91 -20.34
N ALA A 207 6.15 8.08 -19.47
CA ALA A 207 4.79 8.22 -18.96
C ALA A 207 4.72 9.18 -17.77
N LEU A 208 5.77 9.24 -16.95
CA LEU A 208 5.78 10.04 -15.73
C LEU A 208 5.61 11.54 -16.03
N ARG A 209 4.56 12.13 -15.47
CA ARG A 209 4.21 13.56 -15.60
C ARG A 209 4.20 14.27 -14.26
N MET A 210 3.80 13.57 -13.20
CA MET A 210 3.66 14.14 -11.87
C MET A 210 4.61 13.44 -10.91
N LEU A 211 5.47 14.21 -10.25
CA LEU A 211 6.43 13.69 -9.28
C LEU A 211 6.36 14.49 -7.98
N LYS A 212 6.18 13.78 -6.86
CA LYS A 212 6.37 14.31 -5.52
C LYS A 212 7.49 13.55 -4.83
N THR A 213 8.59 14.24 -4.50
CA THR A 213 9.76 13.57 -3.91
C THR A 213 10.66 14.48 -3.08
N THR A 214 11.64 13.89 -2.40
CA THR A 214 12.80 14.59 -1.82
C THR A 214 14.11 14.22 -2.52
N ASP A 215 14.06 13.29 -3.46
CA ASP A 215 15.21 12.73 -4.15
C ASP A 215 15.58 13.54 -5.40
N ILE A 216 16.66 14.30 -5.29
CA ILE A 216 17.16 15.17 -6.36
C ILE A 216 17.73 14.34 -7.51
N GLU A 217 18.43 13.25 -7.20
CA GLU A 217 18.98 12.35 -8.20
C GLU A 217 17.88 11.70 -9.02
N LEU A 218 16.66 11.57 -8.49
CA LEU A 218 15.54 10.99 -9.23
C LEU A 218 15.11 11.98 -10.30
N ILE A 219 14.95 13.25 -9.93
CA ILE A 219 14.56 14.34 -10.84
C ILE A 219 15.56 14.49 -11.98
N THR A 220 16.86 14.44 -11.69
CA THR A 220 17.92 14.63 -12.70
C THR A 220 18.14 13.42 -13.59
N ASN A 221 17.81 12.20 -13.14
CA ASN A 221 17.91 10.98 -13.94
C ASN A 221 16.69 10.73 -14.85
N LEU A 222 15.57 11.40 -14.62
CA LEU A 222 14.42 11.32 -15.53
C LEU A 222 14.77 11.93 -16.90
N PRO A 223 14.10 11.51 -17.99
CA PRO A 223 14.29 12.16 -19.27
C PRO A 223 13.96 13.65 -19.21
N LYS A 224 14.65 14.44 -20.03
CA LYS A 224 14.45 15.90 -20.08
C LYS A 224 13.01 16.24 -20.43
N ASN A 225 12.47 17.26 -19.76
CA ASN A 225 11.17 17.85 -20.05
C ASN A 225 10.02 16.82 -20.10
N THR A 226 9.98 15.90 -19.13
CA THR A 226 8.88 14.95 -18.98
C THR A 226 7.89 15.36 -17.90
N LEU A 227 8.35 16.05 -16.86
CA LEU A 227 7.51 16.41 -15.72
C LEU A 227 6.69 17.67 -16.02
N THR A 228 5.38 17.60 -15.81
CA THR A 228 4.47 18.75 -15.85
C THR A 228 4.19 19.29 -14.45
N HIS A 229 4.20 18.43 -13.43
CA HIS A 229 4.06 18.83 -12.03
C HIS A 229 5.20 18.23 -11.19
N LEU A 230 5.92 19.09 -10.49
CA LEU A 230 6.96 18.69 -9.54
C LEU A 230 6.67 19.29 -8.17
N SER A 231 6.57 18.43 -7.15
CA SER A 231 6.42 18.84 -5.75
C SER A 231 7.60 18.32 -4.94
N PHE A 232 8.39 19.22 -4.38
CA PHE A 232 9.57 18.86 -3.60
C PHE A 232 9.34 19.10 -2.11
N CYS A 233 9.51 18.06 -1.31
CA CYS A 233 9.12 18.10 0.11
C CYS A 233 10.25 18.55 1.06
N ASN A 234 11.39 19.04 0.54
CA ASN A 234 12.52 19.53 1.34
C ASN A 234 13.10 20.84 0.75
N SER A 235 12.40 21.95 0.93
CA SER A 235 12.75 23.25 0.35
C SER A 235 14.16 23.80 0.67
N PHE A 236 14.81 23.34 1.75
CA PHE A 236 16.16 23.80 2.10
C PHE A 236 17.22 23.31 1.13
N HIS A 237 17.22 22.00 0.82
CA HIS A 237 18.18 21.43 -0.11
C HIS A 237 17.87 21.80 -1.56
N MET A 238 16.61 22.03 -1.91
CA MET A 238 16.27 22.29 -3.32
C MET A 238 16.77 23.62 -3.86
N ARG A 239 16.97 24.65 -3.02
CA ARG A 239 17.42 25.97 -3.52
C ARG A 239 18.74 25.88 -4.29
N ASP A 240 19.64 25.01 -3.86
CA ASP A 240 20.95 24.85 -4.48
C ASP A 240 20.86 24.14 -5.84
N TYR A 241 19.85 23.29 -6.04
CA TYR A 241 19.64 22.50 -7.26
C TYR A 241 18.52 23.02 -8.16
N LEU A 242 17.81 24.07 -7.74
CA LEU A 242 16.71 24.65 -8.50
C LEU A 242 17.13 25.08 -9.91
N PRO A 243 18.29 25.71 -10.14
CA PRO A 243 18.74 26.02 -11.50
C PRO A 243 18.88 24.78 -12.37
N ASP A 244 19.45 23.70 -11.84
CA ASP A 244 19.64 22.45 -12.58
C ASP A 244 18.31 21.77 -12.89
N ILE A 245 17.38 21.77 -11.93
CA ILE A 245 16.04 21.22 -12.10
C ILE A 245 15.26 22.01 -13.16
N LEU A 246 15.32 23.34 -13.12
CA LEU A 246 14.68 24.19 -14.12
C LEU A 246 15.33 24.02 -15.51
N ASN A 247 16.65 23.87 -15.57
CA ASN A 247 17.34 23.59 -16.84
C ASN A 247 16.98 22.20 -17.41
N HIS A 248 16.63 21.24 -16.55
CA HIS A 248 16.37 19.86 -16.95
C HIS A 248 14.88 19.56 -17.23
N GLN A 249 13.96 20.22 -16.52
CA GLN A 249 12.51 19.96 -16.58
C GLN A 249 11.66 21.22 -16.86
N GLY A 250 12.27 22.40 -16.96
CA GLY A 250 11.55 23.67 -16.98
C GLY A 250 10.67 23.89 -18.21
N GLU A 251 10.97 23.27 -19.36
CA GLU A 251 10.17 23.49 -20.58
C GLU A 251 8.81 22.79 -20.53
N SER A 252 8.71 21.63 -19.87
CA SER A 252 7.46 20.90 -19.71
C SER A 252 6.71 21.25 -18.43
N SER A 253 7.40 21.85 -17.46
CA SER A 253 6.85 22.11 -16.13
C SER A 253 5.77 23.19 -16.17
N GLN A 254 4.58 22.83 -15.74
CA GLN A 254 3.44 23.72 -15.56
C GLN A 254 3.30 24.16 -14.09
N SER A 255 3.83 23.36 -13.17
CA SER A 255 3.74 23.59 -11.73
C SER A 255 4.99 23.10 -11.02
N LEU A 256 5.53 23.98 -10.18
CA LEU A 256 6.61 23.68 -9.25
C LEU A 256 6.21 24.09 -7.84
N GLU A 257 6.07 23.11 -6.95
CA GLU A 257 5.78 23.34 -5.53
C GLU A 257 7.02 23.05 -4.68
N LEU A 258 7.39 24.01 -3.84
CA LEU A 258 8.44 23.87 -2.84
C LEU A 258 7.78 23.86 -1.46
N ARG A 259 7.89 22.75 -0.74
CA ARG A 259 7.32 22.58 0.61
C ARG A 259 8.40 22.52 1.68
#